data_AF-A0A1B7MXU1-F1
#
_entry.id   AF-A0A1B7MXU1-F1
#
_cell.length_a   1.000
_cell.length_b   1.000
_cell.length_c   1.000
_cell.angle_alpha   90.00
_cell.angle_beta   90.00
_cell.angle_gamma   90.00
#
_symmetry.space_group_name_H-M   'P 1'
#
loop_
_entity.id
_entity.type
_entity.pdbx_description
1 polymer ?
#
loop_
_entity_poly.entity_id
_entity_poly.type
_entity_poly.pdbx_seq_one_letter_code
_entity_poly.pdbx_strand_id
1 'polypeptide(L)'
;MDLIRKISPFIAQPISQLNKLHKLTVWDLGDQAIEHLMQMKTLQTLSLDLNASPVWGRRSHLQFPGFDDSKLLRLISNKLEYISDFLDSLQVVRTKGIDIRLTRPSENGSAILSHFFAILKERCDNDNLSSFIFVDPLSKFPVKLDVFMSLHAYHNLSALTIWTDYGISISNQELCQLARAWPKLKMLNISRFASTNQTTLPTFHGLINLIRLCPSLTYLALVIDTTKLNGIDLQCPGGGICNMNLRKLILGNSHIDSPLNVALMLSALFPNLGLIIWIRP
;
A
#
# COMPACT_ATOMS: atom_id res chain seq x y z
N MET A 1 21.03 14.47 -8.53
CA MET A 1 20.65 15.15 -9.79
C MET A 1 19.29 14.62 -10.20
N ASP A 2 18.23 15.15 -9.59
CA ASP A 2 16.85 14.91 -9.99
C ASP A 2 16.46 16.00 -10.98
N LEU A 3 16.88 15.84 -12.23
CA LEU A 3 16.39 16.67 -13.32
C LEU A 3 15.48 15.80 -14.16
N ILE A 4 14.20 16.16 -14.19
CA ILE A 4 13.23 16.06 -15.28
C ILE A 4 11.86 16.30 -14.62
N ARG A 5 11.50 17.58 -14.50
CA ARG A 5 10.12 18.01 -14.29
C ARG A 5 9.68 18.64 -15.62
N LYS A 6 8.73 17.98 -16.28
CA LYS A 6 8.04 18.35 -17.52
C LYS A 6 8.75 17.94 -18.82
N ILE A 7 8.40 16.76 -19.34
CA ILE A 7 8.78 16.29 -20.68
C ILE A 7 7.49 16.05 -21.49
N SER A 8 7.43 16.63 -22.69
CA SER A 8 6.32 16.61 -23.66
C SER A 8 6.29 15.32 -24.51
N PRO A 9 5.17 14.96 -25.17
CA PRO A 9 5.07 13.81 -26.09
C PRO A 9 6.12 13.77 -27.24
N PHE A 10 6.81 14.87 -27.54
CA PHE A 10 7.87 14.94 -28.57
C PHE A 10 9.19 14.25 -28.19
N ILE A 11 9.28 13.62 -27.02
CA ILE A 11 10.56 13.17 -26.44
C ILE A 11 10.67 11.62 -26.39
N ALA A 12 9.75 10.90 -27.05
CA ALA A 12 9.85 9.44 -27.20
C ALA A 12 11.20 9.01 -27.79
N GLN A 13 11.66 9.71 -28.82
CA GLN A 13 12.87 9.39 -29.58
C GLN A 13 14.19 9.75 -28.83
N PRO A 14 14.30 10.89 -28.11
CA PRO A 14 15.42 11.12 -27.21
C PRO A 14 15.48 10.16 -26.01
N ILE A 15 14.32 9.81 -25.42
CA ILE A 15 14.28 8.88 -24.27
C ILE A 15 14.74 7.48 -24.69
N SER A 16 14.40 7.06 -25.91
CA SER A 16 14.79 5.73 -26.40
C SER A 16 16.30 5.54 -26.55
N GLN A 17 17.07 6.63 -26.61
CA GLN A 17 18.52 6.59 -26.66
C GLN A 17 19.20 6.58 -25.27
N LEU A 18 18.44 6.76 -24.19
CA LEU A 18 18.96 6.84 -22.82
C LEU A 18 19.11 5.45 -22.17
N ASN A 19 19.96 4.59 -22.74
CA ASN A 19 20.13 3.19 -22.32
C ASN A 19 20.63 3.00 -20.87
N LYS A 20 21.10 4.06 -20.21
CA LYS A 20 21.57 4.04 -18.81
C LYS A 20 20.52 4.56 -17.82
N LEU A 21 19.28 4.79 -18.26
CA LEU A 21 18.25 5.38 -17.42
C LEU A 21 17.72 4.37 -16.40
N HIS A 22 17.88 4.68 -15.11
CA HIS A 22 17.42 3.82 -14.02
C HIS A 22 16.07 4.27 -13.45
N LYS A 23 15.76 5.56 -13.53
CA LYS A 23 14.54 6.14 -13.00
C LYS A 23 13.96 7.12 -14.01
N LEU A 24 12.67 7.03 -14.27
CA LEU A 24 11.96 7.94 -15.16
C LEU A 24 10.66 8.38 -14.50
N THR A 25 10.36 9.68 -14.59
CA THR A 25 9.07 10.26 -14.22
C THR A 25 8.55 11.07 -15.38
N VAL A 26 7.36 10.72 -15.86
CA VAL A 26 6.75 11.29 -17.06
C VAL A 26 5.25 11.47 -16.86
N TRP A 27 4.69 12.38 -17.61
CA TRP A 27 3.29 12.74 -17.67
C TRP A 27 2.97 12.72 -19.16
N ASP A 28 2.13 11.77 -19.59
CA ASP A 28 1.84 11.47 -20.99
C ASP A 28 3.00 10.90 -21.83
N LEU A 29 2.78 9.71 -22.39
CA LEU A 29 3.63 9.07 -23.37
C LEU A 29 2.73 8.45 -24.46
N GLY A 30 3.09 8.69 -25.72
CA GLY A 30 2.51 7.95 -26.83
C GLY A 30 2.78 6.45 -26.69
N ASP A 31 1.98 5.61 -27.35
CA ASP A 31 2.06 4.14 -27.25
C ASP A 31 3.46 3.61 -27.54
N GLN A 32 4.09 4.12 -28.62
CA GLN A 32 5.45 3.74 -29.02
C GLN A 32 6.49 4.02 -27.93
N ALA A 33 6.35 5.11 -27.20
CA ALA A 33 7.30 5.46 -26.15
C ALA A 33 7.18 4.50 -24.97
N ILE A 34 5.96 4.05 -24.65
CA ILE A 34 5.72 3.11 -23.57
C ILE A 34 6.20 1.71 -23.92
N GLU A 35 5.94 1.25 -25.14
CA GLU A 35 6.50 0.01 -25.66
C GLU A 35 8.03 0.01 -25.56
N HIS A 36 8.67 1.12 -25.93
CA HIS A 36 10.12 1.24 -25.82
C HIS A 36 10.58 1.17 -24.36
N LEU A 37 9.93 1.88 -23.44
CA LEU A 37 10.27 1.84 -22.01
C LEU A 37 10.15 0.44 -21.41
N MET A 38 9.20 -0.36 -21.88
CA MET A 38 9.02 -1.74 -21.44
C MET A 38 10.18 -2.66 -21.85
N GLN A 39 10.87 -2.34 -22.96
CA GLN A 39 12.05 -3.08 -23.41
C GLN A 39 13.34 -2.65 -22.69
N MET A 40 13.33 -1.57 -21.90
CA MET A 40 14.51 -1.04 -21.23
C MET A 40 14.87 -1.83 -19.97
N LYS A 41 15.80 -2.79 -20.11
CA LYS A 41 16.30 -3.62 -18.99
C LYS A 41 17.00 -2.85 -17.86
N THR A 42 17.43 -1.62 -18.10
CA THR A 42 18.11 -0.79 -17.09
C THR A 42 17.14 -0.01 -16.21
N LEU A 43 15.88 0.10 -16.61
CA LEU A 43 14.88 0.89 -15.93
C LEU A 43 14.44 0.19 -14.64
N GLN A 44 14.75 0.80 -13.50
CA GLN A 44 14.40 0.28 -12.17
C GLN A 44 13.16 0.93 -11.59
N THR A 45 12.87 2.18 -11.96
CA THR A 45 11.71 2.90 -11.44
C THR A 45 11.04 3.67 -12.56
N LEU A 46 9.76 3.39 -12.77
CA LEU A 46 8.92 4.15 -13.68
C LEU A 46 7.82 4.83 -12.87
N SER A 47 7.66 6.14 -13.06
CA SER A 47 6.54 6.90 -12.52
C SER A 47 5.76 7.53 -13.67
N LEU A 48 4.50 7.12 -13.82
CA LEU A 48 3.59 7.64 -14.84
C LEU A 48 2.51 8.50 -14.18
N ASP A 49 2.35 9.72 -14.67
CA ASP A 49 1.19 10.55 -14.39
C ASP A 49 0.17 10.40 -15.53
N LEU A 50 -0.94 9.74 -15.23
CA LEU A 50 -2.00 9.39 -16.16
C LEU A 50 -3.06 10.50 -16.28
N ASN A 51 -2.95 11.59 -15.52
CA ASN A 51 -3.91 12.71 -15.57
C ASN A 51 -3.89 13.48 -16.89
N ALA A 52 -2.75 13.48 -17.56
CA ALA A 52 -2.47 14.36 -18.69
C ALA A 52 -3.17 13.93 -19.98
N SER A 53 -3.62 12.67 -20.08
CA SER A 53 -4.14 12.11 -21.34
C SER A 53 -5.41 11.32 -21.11
N PRO A 54 -6.58 11.77 -21.60
CA PRO A 54 -7.83 11.01 -21.52
C PRO A 54 -7.81 9.75 -22.41
N VAL A 55 -6.72 9.51 -23.15
CA VAL A 55 -6.57 8.39 -24.08
C VAL A 55 -6.45 7.05 -23.35
N TRP A 56 -6.06 7.04 -22.08
CA TRP A 56 -5.94 5.79 -21.29
C TRP A 56 -7.23 4.97 -21.24
N GLY A 57 -8.38 5.63 -21.11
CA GLY A 57 -9.68 4.94 -21.15
C GLY A 57 -10.09 4.35 -22.51
N ARG A 58 -9.27 4.53 -23.55
CA ARG A 58 -9.47 3.95 -24.89
C ARG A 58 -8.40 2.91 -25.26
N ARG A 59 -7.37 2.72 -24.42
CA ARG A 59 -6.19 1.87 -24.72
C ARG A 59 -6.29 0.44 -24.19
N SER A 60 -7.40 0.03 -23.55
CA SER A 60 -7.61 -1.34 -23.08
C SER A 60 -7.56 -2.42 -24.19
N HIS A 61 -7.61 -2.03 -25.47
CA HIS A 61 -7.41 -2.94 -26.61
C HIS A 61 -5.93 -3.14 -27.00
N LEU A 62 -5.02 -2.30 -26.51
CA LEU A 62 -3.59 -2.46 -26.76
C LEU A 62 -3.05 -3.53 -25.80
N GLN A 63 -2.29 -4.47 -26.33
CA GLN A 63 -1.62 -5.49 -25.52
C GLN A 63 -0.12 -5.20 -25.49
N PHE A 64 0.28 -4.39 -24.52
CA PHE A 64 1.69 -4.16 -24.29
C PHE A 64 2.32 -5.37 -23.57
N PRO A 65 3.58 -5.74 -23.88
CA PRO A 65 4.24 -6.88 -23.23
C PRO A 65 4.35 -6.70 -21.71
N GLY A 66 4.40 -5.45 -21.25
CA GLY A 66 4.48 -5.09 -19.84
C GLY A 66 5.91 -4.93 -19.34
N PHE A 67 6.10 -4.91 -18.02
CA PHE A 67 7.40 -4.58 -17.41
C PHE A 67 8.08 -5.82 -16.86
N ASP A 68 9.29 -6.09 -17.34
CA ASP A 68 10.17 -7.11 -16.80
C ASP A 68 11.26 -6.46 -15.91
N ASP A 69 11.48 -7.03 -14.72
CA ASP A 69 12.55 -6.67 -13.78
C ASP A 69 12.54 -5.23 -13.23
N SER A 70 11.45 -4.48 -13.40
CA SER A 70 11.31 -3.17 -12.75
C SER A 70 11.28 -3.33 -11.22
N LYS A 71 11.97 -2.44 -10.51
CA LYS A 71 11.93 -2.44 -9.04
C LYS A 71 10.67 -1.76 -8.51
N LEU A 72 10.15 -0.76 -9.24
CA LEU A 72 9.00 0.04 -8.80
C LEU A 72 8.24 0.62 -9.99
N LEU A 73 6.96 0.31 -10.08
CA LEU A 73 5.99 0.98 -10.94
C LEU A 73 5.13 1.92 -10.09
N ARG A 74 5.22 3.22 -10.34
CA ARG A 74 4.39 4.24 -9.70
C ARG A 74 3.39 4.79 -10.70
N LEU A 75 2.11 4.77 -10.34
CA LEU A 75 1.02 5.29 -11.16
C LEU A 75 0.28 6.38 -10.37
N ILE A 76 0.20 7.57 -10.96
CA ILE A 76 -0.45 8.74 -10.38
C ILE A 76 -1.62 9.12 -11.28
N SER A 77 -2.81 9.27 -10.70
CA SER A 77 -4.02 9.60 -11.46
C SER A 77 -5.03 10.37 -10.61
N ASN A 78 -6.06 10.92 -11.21
CA ASN A 78 -7.21 11.53 -10.57
C ASN A 78 -8.41 10.59 -10.56
N LYS A 79 -8.33 9.49 -11.30
CA LYS A 79 -9.34 8.44 -11.44
C LYS A 79 -8.66 7.08 -11.37
N LEU A 80 -9.25 6.16 -10.63
CA LEU A 80 -8.69 4.81 -10.50
C LEU A 80 -8.89 4.02 -11.79
N GLU A 81 -9.94 4.34 -12.54
CA GLU A 81 -10.27 3.77 -13.84
C GLU A 81 -9.12 3.93 -14.83
N TYR A 82 -8.46 5.10 -14.90
CA TYR A 82 -7.31 5.28 -15.79
C TYR A 82 -6.12 4.38 -15.43
N ILE A 83 -5.96 4.08 -14.13
CA ILE A 83 -4.93 3.15 -13.67
C ILE A 83 -5.34 1.72 -14.02
N SER A 84 -6.61 1.37 -13.83
CA SER A 84 -7.19 0.08 -14.22
C SER A 84 -7.03 -0.17 -15.71
N ASP A 85 -7.44 0.77 -16.56
CA ASP A 85 -7.35 0.69 -18.02
C ASP A 85 -5.90 0.55 -18.48
N PHE A 86 -4.98 1.29 -17.84
CA PHE A 86 -3.55 1.15 -18.13
C PHE A 86 -3.04 -0.23 -17.76
N LEU A 87 -3.32 -0.74 -16.56
CA LEU A 87 -2.87 -2.07 -16.14
C LEU A 87 -3.49 -3.17 -17.01
N ASP A 88 -4.75 -3.03 -17.41
CA ASP A 88 -5.45 -3.99 -18.25
C ASP A 88 -4.88 -4.04 -19.69
N SER A 89 -4.29 -2.95 -20.16
CA SER A 89 -3.54 -2.92 -21.42
C SER A 89 -2.19 -3.65 -21.35
N LEU A 90 -1.75 -4.11 -20.18
CA LEU A 90 -0.50 -4.85 -20.00
C LEU A 90 -0.77 -6.35 -19.99
N GLN A 91 0.07 -7.12 -20.69
CA GLN A 91 0.00 -8.58 -20.62
C GLN A 91 0.45 -9.11 -19.25
N VAL A 92 1.59 -8.62 -18.76
CA VAL A 92 2.12 -9.01 -17.44
C VAL A 92 2.94 -7.90 -16.79
N VAL A 93 2.87 -7.77 -15.47
CA VAL A 93 3.65 -6.80 -14.69
C VAL A 93 4.53 -7.54 -13.70
N ARG A 94 5.81 -7.69 -14.01
CA ARG A 94 6.82 -8.26 -13.12
C ARG A 94 7.60 -7.15 -12.43
N THR A 95 7.02 -6.62 -11.36
CA THR A 95 7.66 -5.59 -10.53
C THR A 95 7.80 -6.01 -9.08
N LYS A 96 8.86 -5.54 -8.42
CA LYS A 96 9.02 -5.72 -6.97
C LYS A 96 8.13 -4.80 -6.15
N GLY A 97 7.67 -3.71 -6.75
CA GLY A 97 6.91 -2.66 -6.06
C GLY A 97 5.86 -2.00 -6.96
N ILE A 98 4.69 -1.74 -6.38
CA ILE A 98 3.62 -0.94 -7.00
C ILE A 98 3.25 0.21 -6.05
N ASP A 99 3.18 1.43 -6.58
CA ASP A 99 2.83 2.65 -5.84
C ASP A 99 1.74 3.42 -6.58
N ILE A 100 0.51 3.33 -6.09
CA ILE A 100 -0.68 3.95 -6.65
C ILE A 100 -1.05 5.19 -5.84
N ARG A 101 -1.22 6.33 -6.51
CA ARG A 101 -1.56 7.60 -5.87
C ARG A 101 -2.70 8.30 -6.59
N LEU A 102 -3.81 8.47 -5.89
CA LEU A 102 -4.94 9.27 -6.34
C LEU A 102 -4.76 10.73 -5.91
N THR A 103 -5.03 11.64 -6.83
CA THR A 103 -4.80 13.09 -6.68
C THR A 103 -6.09 13.90 -6.53
N ARG A 104 -7.24 13.27 -6.74
CA ARG A 104 -8.58 13.87 -6.58
C ARG A 104 -9.46 12.97 -5.74
N PRO A 105 -10.52 13.52 -5.11
CA PRO A 105 -11.50 12.73 -4.39
C PRO A 105 -12.08 11.71 -5.32
N SER A 106 -11.85 10.45 -4.99
CA SER A 106 -12.44 9.38 -5.74
C SER A 106 -13.90 9.24 -5.32
N GLU A 107 -14.82 9.26 -6.28
CA GLU A 107 -16.19 8.77 -6.07
C GLU A 107 -16.21 7.24 -6.17
N ASN A 108 -15.08 6.60 -5.88
CA ASN A 108 -14.91 5.18 -6.04
C ASN A 108 -15.68 4.47 -4.94
N GLY A 109 -16.85 3.95 -5.30
CA GLY A 109 -17.50 2.93 -4.50
C GLY A 109 -16.62 1.68 -4.43
N SER A 110 -16.91 0.80 -3.47
CA SER A 110 -16.20 -0.48 -3.30
C SER A 110 -16.11 -1.30 -4.59
N ALA A 111 -17.07 -1.17 -5.51
CA ALA A 111 -17.06 -1.86 -6.80
C ALA A 111 -15.84 -1.48 -7.69
N ILE A 112 -15.48 -0.19 -7.77
CA ILE A 112 -14.36 0.28 -8.59
C ILE A 112 -13.03 -0.19 -7.98
N LEU A 113 -12.90 -0.14 -6.66
CA LEU A 113 -11.74 -0.69 -5.94
C LEU A 113 -11.62 -2.20 -6.16
N SER A 114 -12.69 -2.96 -5.98
CA SER A 114 -12.69 -4.41 -6.21
C SER A 114 -12.32 -4.77 -7.64
N HIS A 115 -12.83 -4.03 -8.63
CA HIS A 115 -12.47 -4.22 -10.04
C HIS A 115 -10.99 -3.93 -10.29
N PHE A 116 -10.46 -2.82 -9.77
CA PHE A 116 -9.03 -2.50 -9.85
C PHE A 116 -8.15 -3.61 -9.24
N PHE A 117 -8.50 -4.11 -8.06
CA PHE A 117 -7.74 -5.17 -7.40
C PHE A 117 -7.85 -6.53 -8.11
N ALA A 118 -8.95 -6.78 -8.83
CA ALA A 118 -9.07 -7.94 -9.70
C ALA A 118 -8.10 -7.85 -10.89
N ILE A 119 -8.05 -6.70 -11.56
CA ILE A 119 -7.07 -6.44 -12.65
C ILE A 119 -5.64 -6.57 -12.12
N LEU A 120 -5.34 -5.97 -10.97
CA LEU A 120 -4.01 -6.06 -10.36
C LEU A 120 -3.59 -7.52 -10.18
N LYS A 121 -4.48 -8.37 -9.63
CA LYS A 121 -4.25 -9.80 -9.41
C LYS A 121 -4.08 -10.59 -10.72
N GLU A 122 -4.77 -10.20 -11.77
CA GLU A 122 -4.68 -10.86 -13.08
C GLU A 122 -3.38 -10.50 -13.82
N ARG A 123 -2.97 -9.23 -13.74
CA ARG A 123 -1.86 -8.70 -14.53
C ARG A 123 -0.52 -8.74 -13.81
N CYS A 124 -0.48 -8.66 -12.49
CA CYS A 124 0.77 -8.62 -11.73
C CYS A 124 1.24 -10.01 -11.33
N ASP A 125 2.55 -10.23 -11.45
CA ASP A 125 3.19 -11.45 -10.99
C ASP A 125 3.10 -11.55 -9.45
N ASN A 126 2.38 -12.57 -9.00
CA ASN A 126 2.09 -12.80 -7.58
C ASN A 126 3.36 -13.10 -6.76
N ASP A 127 4.40 -13.64 -7.40
CA ASP A 127 5.61 -14.11 -6.72
C ASP A 127 6.66 -13.00 -6.61
N ASN A 128 6.64 -12.01 -7.50
CA ASN A 128 7.64 -10.95 -7.52
C ASN A 128 7.27 -9.74 -6.64
N LEU A 129 5.97 -9.47 -6.44
CA LEU A 129 5.54 -8.28 -5.71
C LEU A 129 5.88 -8.37 -4.22
N SER A 130 6.72 -7.44 -3.76
CA SER A 130 7.20 -7.38 -2.37
C SER A 130 6.79 -6.11 -1.64
N SER A 131 6.33 -5.10 -2.36
CA SER A 131 5.90 -3.81 -1.82
C SER A 131 4.66 -3.30 -2.55
N PHE A 132 3.62 -2.93 -1.80
CA PHE A 132 2.42 -2.32 -2.35
C PHE A 132 2.05 -1.06 -1.57
N ILE A 133 1.81 0.03 -2.30
CA ILE A 133 1.39 1.31 -1.75
C ILE A 133 0.14 1.76 -2.51
N PHE A 134 -0.91 2.07 -1.76
CA PHE A 134 -2.13 2.70 -2.26
C PHE A 134 -2.44 3.92 -1.41
N VAL A 135 -2.56 5.08 -2.06
CA VAL A 135 -2.86 6.35 -1.39
C VAL A 135 -4.06 7.00 -2.08
N ASP A 136 -5.16 7.09 -1.34
CA ASP A 136 -6.37 7.84 -1.72
C ASP A 136 -6.70 8.83 -0.59
N PRO A 137 -6.03 9.99 -0.56
CA PRO A 137 -6.16 10.95 0.53
C PRO A 137 -7.50 11.70 0.48
N LEU A 138 -8.33 11.48 -0.55
CA LEU A 138 -9.54 12.25 -0.77
C LEU A 138 -10.77 11.35 -0.91
N SER A 139 -10.65 10.06 -0.61
CA SER A 139 -11.78 9.14 -0.51
C SER A 139 -12.84 9.76 0.39
N LYS A 140 -14.11 9.76 -0.04
CA LYS A 140 -15.23 10.32 0.74
C LYS A 140 -15.99 9.25 1.53
N PHE A 141 -15.58 7.99 1.44
CA PHE A 141 -16.35 6.85 1.91
C PHE A 141 -15.49 5.89 2.73
N PRO A 142 -16.05 5.23 3.76
CA PRO A 142 -15.35 4.19 4.47
C PRO A 142 -15.09 3.01 3.53
N VAL A 143 -13.82 2.60 3.44
CA VAL A 143 -13.43 1.41 2.68
C VAL A 143 -13.39 0.23 3.64
N LYS A 144 -14.13 -0.84 3.30
CA LYS A 144 -14.02 -2.12 3.99
C LYS A 144 -12.74 -2.83 3.58
N LEU A 145 -12.18 -3.62 4.48
CA LEU A 145 -10.92 -4.30 4.21
C LEU A 145 -11.04 -5.42 3.16
N ASP A 146 -12.26 -5.92 2.94
CA ASP A 146 -12.59 -6.99 2.00
C ASP A 146 -12.14 -6.70 0.55
N VAL A 147 -12.16 -5.44 0.13
CA VAL A 147 -11.70 -5.03 -1.22
C VAL A 147 -10.21 -5.33 -1.44
N PHE A 148 -9.42 -5.44 -0.36
CA PHE A 148 -8.00 -5.74 -0.42
C PHE A 148 -7.69 -7.24 -0.35
N MET A 149 -8.70 -8.12 -0.23
CA MET A 149 -8.46 -9.58 -0.15
C MET A 149 -7.74 -10.15 -1.36
N SER A 150 -7.88 -9.54 -2.54
CA SER A 150 -7.12 -9.93 -3.75
C SER A 150 -5.61 -9.84 -3.54
N LEU A 151 -5.15 -8.97 -2.62
CA LEU A 151 -3.74 -8.84 -2.27
C LEU A 151 -3.20 -10.08 -1.51
N HIS A 152 -4.07 -10.98 -1.02
CA HIS A 152 -3.62 -12.22 -0.38
C HIS A 152 -2.84 -13.16 -1.32
N ALA A 153 -2.95 -12.95 -2.65
CA ALA A 153 -2.18 -13.71 -3.63
C ALA A 153 -0.66 -13.43 -3.54
N TYR A 154 -0.27 -12.26 -3.05
CA TYR A 154 1.14 -11.81 -2.98
C TYR A 154 1.83 -12.29 -1.70
N HIS A 155 2.13 -13.59 -1.62
CA HIS A 155 2.72 -14.20 -0.42
C HIS A 155 4.14 -13.67 -0.08
N ASN A 156 4.82 -13.02 -1.02
CA ASN A 156 6.13 -12.38 -0.84
C ASN A 156 6.05 -10.91 -0.38
N LEU A 157 4.84 -10.40 -0.13
CA LEU A 157 4.64 -9.03 0.33
C LEU A 157 5.35 -8.79 1.67
N SER A 158 6.25 -7.82 1.67
CA SER A 158 7.06 -7.41 2.82
C SER A 158 6.74 -5.99 3.29
N ALA A 159 6.16 -5.16 2.42
CA ALA A 159 5.72 -3.82 2.75
C ALA A 159 4.33 -3.57 2.17
N LEU A 160 3.39 -3.18 3.04
CA LEU A 160 2.04 -2.79 2.65
C LEU A 160 1.72 -1.41 3.24
N THR A 161 1.35 -0.47 2.37
CA THR A 161 0.78 0.82 2.77
C THR A 161 -0.55 1.03 2.08
N ILE A 162 -1.60 1.25 2.87
CA ILE A 162 -2.91 1.67 2.41
C ILE A 162 -3.28 2.90 3.23
N TRP A 163 -3.42 4.03 2.56
CA TRP A 163 -3.80 5.29 3.20
C TRP A 163 -5.07 5.84 2.56
N THR A 164 -6.11 5.94 3.39
CA THR A 164 -7.35 6.67 3.13
C THR A 164 -7.61 7.66 4.26
N ASP A 165 -8.21 8.82 3.97
CA ASP A 165 -8.48 9.84 5.00
C ASP A 165 -9.70 9.51 5.88
N TYR A 166 -10.63 8.69 5.40
CA TYR A 166 -11.83 8.26 6.18
C TYR A 166 -11.58 7.03 7.08
N GLY A 167 -10.35 6.52 7.09
CA GLY A 167 -9.99 5.29 7.79
C GLY A 167 -10.42 4.02 7.06
N ILE A 168 -9.97 2.89 7.58
CA ILE A 168 -10.34 1.55 7.10
C ILE A 168 -10.85 0.78 8.30
N SER A 169 -12.05 0.22 8.17
CA SER A 169 -12.65 -0.61 9.22
C SER A 169 -11.97 -1.98 9.22
N ILE A 170 -11.35 -2.35 10.35
CA ILE A 170 -10.59 -3.59 10.51
C ILE A 170 -10.86 -4.19 11.89
N SER A 171 -11.41 -5.39 11.91
CA SER A 171 -11.53 -6.21 13.12
C SER A 171 -10.26 -7.00 13.43
N ASN A 172 -10.18 -7.55 14.65
CA ASN A 172 -9.11 -8.48 15.03
C ASN A 172 -9.03 -9.71 14.11
N GLN A 173 -10.17 -10.20 13.62
CA GLN A 173 -10.23 -11.36 12.74
C GLN A 173 -9.68 -11.03 11.35
N GLU A 174 -10.08 -9.90 10.78
CA GLU A 174 -9.61 -9.47 9.46
C GLU A 174 -8.10 -9.14 9.49
N LEU A 175 -7.63 -8.48 10.55
CA LEU A 175 -6.19 -8.24 10.73
C LEU A 175 -5.40 -9.55 10.81
N CYS A 176 -5.94 -10.56 11.50
CA CYS A 176 -5.33 -11.88 11.60
C CYS A 176 -5.32 -12.61 10.24
N GLN A 177 -6.38 -12.48 9.43
CA GLN A 177 -6.43 -13.02 8.07
C GLN A 177 -5.36 -12.38 7.15
N LEU A 178 -5.22 -11.05 7.20
CA LEU A 178 -4.16 -10.34 6.47
C LEU A 178 -2.76 -10.82 6.89
N ALA A 179 -2.53 -10.94 8.20
CA ALA A 179 -1.24 -11.36 8.73
C ALA A 179 -0.86 -12.78 8.29
N ARG A 180 -1.84 -13.68 8.18
CA ARG A 180 -1.62 -15.05 7.66
C ARG A 180 -1.25 -15.04 6.18
N ALA A 181 -1.81 -14.14 5.38
CA ALA A 181 -1.49 -14.04 3.96
C ALA A 181 -0.06 -13.52 3.71
N TRP A 182 0.48 -12.71 4.64
CA TRP A 182 1.78 -12.05 4.47
C TRP A 182 2.73 -12.32 5.65
N PRO A 183 3.18 -13.56 5.86
CA PRO A 183 4.05 -13.90 6.99
C PRO A 183 5.42 -13.21 6.93
N LYS A 184 5.84 -12.73 5.74
CA LYS A 184 7.11 -12.01 5.51
C LYS A 184 7.02 -10.50 5.74
N LEU A 185 5.89 -10.00 6.24
CA LEU A 185 5.63 -8.57 6.40
C LEU A 185 6.63 -7.92 7.38
N LYS A 186 7.28 -6.86 6.90
CA LYS A 186 8.23 -6.01 7.64
C LYS A 186 7.68 -4.61 7.90
N MET A 187 6.80 -4.13 7.02
CA MET A 187 6.18 -2.82 7.13
C MET A 187 4.68 -2.94 6.87
N LEU A 188 3.88 -2.52 7.85
CA LEU A 188 2.44 -2.37 7.71
C LEU A 188 2.05 -0.93 8.02
N ASN A 189 1.34 -0.28 7.11
CA ASN A 189 0.76 1.05 7.32
C ASN A 189 -0.66 1.05 6.76
N ILE A 190 -1.64 0.87 7.63
CA ILE A 190 -3.05 0.98 7.27
C ILE A 190 -3.62 2.16 8.04
N SER A 191 -4.02 3.20 7.30
CA SER A 191 -4.71 4.43 7.72
C SER A 191 -4.38 4.96 9.12
N ARG A 192 -3.83 6.18 9.19
CA ARG A 192 -3.42 6.81 10.46
C ARG A 192 -4.56 7.52 11.19
N PHE A 193 -5.75 7.52 10.60
CA PHE A 193 -6.93 8.18 11.12
C PHE A 193 -8.11 7.22 11.05
N ALA A 194 -8.86 7.15 12.14
CA ALA A 194 -10.14 6.48 12.23
C ALA A 194 -11.24 7.53 12.43
N SER A 195 -12.37 7.37 11.73
CA SER A 195 -13.58 8.15 12.00
C SER A 195 -14.30 7.58 13.23
N THR A 196 -14.59 8.45 14.21
CA THR A 196 -15.00 8.07 15.58
C THR A 196 -16.30 7.28 15.66
N ASN A 197 -17.16 7.34 14.63
CA ASN A 197 -18.54 6.84 14.72
C ASN A 197 -18.83 5.64 13.79
N GLN A 198 -17.89 5.21 12.95
CA GLN A 198 -18.19 4.27 11.85
C GLN A 198 -17.13 3.19 11.60
N THR A 199 -16.00 3.20 12.30
CA THR A 199 -14.90 2.26 12.06
C THR A 199 -14.78 1.23 13.17
N THR A 200 -14.77 -0.05 12.80
CA THR A 200 -14.31 -1.12 13.68
C THR A 200 -12.79 -1.03 13.74
N LEU A 201 -12.24 -1.02 14.95
CA LEU A 201 -10.80 -0.96 15.17
C LEU A 201 -10.30 -2.28 15.77
N PRO A 202 -9.08 -2.71 15.39
CA PRO A 202 -8.44 -3.82 16.06
C PRO A 202 -8.02 -3.39 17.47
N THR A 203 -7.89 -4.36 18.37
CA THR A 203 -7.47 -4.14 19.76
C THR A 203 -6.06 -4.69 19.97
N PHE A 204 -5.55 -4.63 21.20
CA PHE A 204 -4.31 -5.31 21.55
C PHE A 204 -4.32 -6.81 21.25
N HIS A 205 -5.47 -7.48 21.32
CA HIS A 205 -5.60 -8.88 20.90
C HIS A 205 -5.28 -9.07 19.41
N GLY A 206 -5.74 -8.16 18.56
CA GLY A 206 -5.40 -8.14 17.13
C GLY A 206 -3.90 -7.93 16.91
N LEU A 207 -3.28 -7.03 17.69
CA LEU A 207 -1.86 -6.74 17.60
C LEU A 207 -1.00 -7.93 18.01
N ILE A 208 -1.36 -8.60 19.12
CA ILE A 208 -0.68 -9.82 19.59
C ILE A 208 -0.72 -10.90 18.50
N ASN A 209 -1.87 -11.09 17.84
CA ASN A 209 -1.99 -12.04 16.74
C ASN A 209 -1.17 -11.63 15.52
N LEU A 210 -1.18 -10.34 15.15
CA LEU A 210 -0.38 -9.81 14.05
C LEU A 210 1.12 -10.10 14.26
N ILE A 211 1.65 -9.79 15.44
CA ILE A 211 3.10 -9.91 15.68
C ILE A 211 3.56 -11.37 15.81
N ARG A 212 2.65 -12.25 16.22
CA ARG A 212 2.86 -13.71 16.22
C ARG A 212 2.98 -14.27 14.80
N LEU A 213 2.16 -13.76 13.89
CA LEU A 213 2.11 -14.20 12.49
C LEU A 213 3.15 -13.51 11.60
N CYS A 214 3.53 -12.28 11.94
CA CYS A 214 4.51 -11.46 11.23
C CYS A 214 5.68 -11.08 12.16
N PRO A 215 6.55 -12.04 12.55
CA PRO A 215 7.62 -11.79 13.53
C PRO A 215 8.72 -10.85 13.02
N SER A 216 8.80 -10.65 11.70
CA SER A 216 9.77 -9.75 11.05
C SER A 216 9.32 -8.29 10.97
N LEU A 217 8.17 -7.94 11.57
CA LEU A 217 7.62 -6.58 11.52
C LEU A 217 8.58 -5.58 12.19
N THR A 218 8.95 -4.53 11.46
CA THR A 218 9.88 -3.47 11.90
C THR A 218 9.20 -2.10 11.99
N TYR A 219 8.14 -1.90 11.21
CA TYR A 219 7.34 -0.70 11.16
C TYR A 219 5.86 -1.08 11.20
N LEU A 220 5.10 -0.44 12.10
CA LEU A 220 3.65 -0.57 12.19
C LEU A 220 3.02 0.82 12.29
N ALA A 221 2.06 1.10 11.41
CA ALA A 221 1.15 2.24 11.53
C ALA A 221 -0.28 1.72 11.40
N LEU A 222 -1.04 1.82 12.48
CA LEU A 222 -2.39 1.27 12.59
C LEU A 222 -3.10 1.95 13.75
N VAL A 223 -4.32 2.43 13.52
CA VAL A 223 -5.20 2.90 14.60
C VAL A 223 -5.84 1.70 15.28
N ILE A 224 -5.84 1.69 16.61
CA ILE A 224 -6.32 0.58 17.43
C ILE A 224 -7.23 1.11 18.52
N ASP A 225 -8.17 0.28 18.96
CA ASP A 225 -8.93 0.52 20.17
C ASP A 225 -8.11 0.04 21.38
N THR A 226 -7.49 1.01 22.07
CA THR A 226 -6.66 0.73 23.27
C THR A 226 -7.48 0.54 24.54
N THR A 227 -8.78 0.85 24.51
CA THR A 227 -9.68 0.78 25.68
C THR A 227 -10.06 -0.65 26.01
N LYS A 228 -10.02 -1.55 25.02
CA LYS A 228 -10.38 -2.97 25.14
C LYS A 228 -9.21 -3.83 25.61
N LEU A 229 -9.00 -3.83 26.93
CA LEU A 229 -7.99 -4.67 27.61
C LEU A 229 -8.55 -5.93 28.26
N ASN A 230 -9.85 -6.21 28.09
CA ASN A 230 -10.51 -7.37 28.70
C ASN A 230 -9.79 -8.68 28.36
N GLY A 231 -9.51 -9.49 29.39
CA GLY A 231 -8.83 -10.77 29.25
C GLY A 231 -7.32 -10.69 28.97
N ILE A 232 -6.71 -9.51 29.04
CA ILE A 232 -5.26 -9.35 29.00
C ILE A 232 -4.73 -9.30 30.43
N ASP A 233 -3.82 -10.20 30.75
CA ASP A 233 -3.04 -10.11 31.98
C ASP A 233 -1.99 -9.00 31.84
N LEU A 234 -2.14 -7.93 32.64
CA LEU A 234 -1.20 -6.81 32.62
C LEU A 234 0.14 -7.12 33.29
N GLN A 235 0.25 -8.22 34.05
CA GLN A 235 1.53 -8.70 34.59
C GLN A 235 2.33 -9.46 33.54
N CYS A 236 1.65 -10.07 32.55
CA CYS A 236 2.28 -10.72 31.40
C CYS A 236 1.56 -10.34 30.10
N PRO A 237 1.65 -9.06 29.65
CA PRO A 237 0.96 -8.62 28.45
C PRO A 237 1.37 -9.45 27.23
N GLY A 238 0.39 -10.01 26.52
CA GLY A 238 0.64 -10.85 25.36
C GLY A 238 1.05 -12.29 25.68
N GLY A 239 1.09 -12.71 26.95
CA GLY A 239 1.38 -14.10 27.33
C GLY A 239 2.79 -14.56 26.91
N GLY A 240 3.77 -13.65 27.00
CA GLY A 240 5.16 -13.88 26.58
C GLY A 240 5.43 -13.65 25.09
N ILE A 241 4.41 -13.33 24.29
CA ILE A 241 4.59 -12.95 22.88
C ILE A 241 5.10 -11.51 22.81
N CYS A 242 6.26 -11.34 22.18
CA CYS A 242 6.82 -10.03 21.89
C CYS A 242 7.45 -10.01 20.48
N ASN A 243 7.65 -8.80 19.95
CA ASN A 243 8.35 -8.57 18.71
C ASN A 243 9.60 -7.71 18.97
N MET A 244 10.75 -8.34 18.80
CA MET A 244 12.06 -7.73 19.05
C MET A 244 12.56 -6.88 17.86
N ASN A 245 11.85 -6.88 16.74
CA ASN A 245 12.22 -6.21 15.49
C ASN A 245 11.49 -4.89 15.28
N LEU A 246 10.35 -4.67 15.92
CA LEU A 246 9.60 -3.43 15.78
C LEU A 246 10.43 -2.25 16.32
N ARG A 247 10.59 -1.21 15.51
CA ARG A 247 11.33 0.02 15.88
C ARG A 247 10.47 1.25 15.85
N LYS A 248 9.44 1.26 15.01
CA LYS A 248 8.54 2.40 14.82
C LYS A 248 7.09 1.97 14.87
N LEU A 249 6.33 2.60 15.76
CA LEU A 249 4.90 2.42 15.94
C LEU A 249 4.19 3.76 15.76
N ILE A 250 3.17 3.80 14.89
CA ILE A 250 2.28 4.94 14.74
C ILE A 250 0.87 4.48 15.11
N LEU A 251 0.36 4.97 16.23
CA LEU A 251 -1.02 4.68 16.67
C LEU A 251 -2.04 5.67 16.10
N GLY A 252 -1.59 6.68 15.35
CA GLY A 252 -2.51 7.65 14.73
C GLY A 252 -3.35 8.36 15.79
N ASN A 253 -4.64 8.53 15.51
CA ASN A 253 -5.62 9.09 16.46
C ASN A 253 -6.27 8.05 17.39
N SER A 254 -5.59 6.94 17.70
CA SER A 254 -6.08 5.96 18.68
C SER A 254 -6.44 6.65 20.00
N HIS A 255 -7.63 6.34 20.52
CA HIS A 255 -8.04 6.83 21.83
C HIS A 255 -7.24 6.10 22.92
N ILE A 256 -6.68 6.86 23.88
CA ILE A 256 -5.87 6.34 24.98
C ILE A 256 -6.50 6.79 26.31
N ASP A 257 -7.23 5.90 26.95
CA ASP A 257 -7.86 6.16 28.25
C ASP A 257 -6.87 6.05 29.41
N SER A 258 -6.04 5.00 29.39
CA SER A 258 -5.04 4.74 30.42
C SER A 258 -3.65 4.70 29.78
N PRO A 259 -2.93 5.84 29.75
CA PRO A 259 -1.58 5.91 29.21
C PRO A 259 -0.62 4.92 29.87
N LEU A 260 -0.78 4.66 31.17
CA LEU A 260 0.04 3.69 31.90
C LEU A 260 -0.17 2.26 31.39
N ASN A 261 -1.42 1.82 31.25
CA ASN A 261 -1.70 0.47 30.76
C ASN A 261 -1.23 0.31 29.32
N VAL A 262 -1.44 1.32 28.47
CA VAL A 262 -0.93 1.31 27.09
C VAL A 262 0.59 1.25 27.07
N ALA A 263 1.29 2.02 27.90
CA ALA A 263 2.75 1.96 27.99
C ALA A 263 3.25 0.57 28.44
N LEU A 264 2.61 -0.04 29.44
CA LEU A 264 2.92 -1.40 29.89
C LEU A 264 2.73 -2.41 28.75
N MET A 265 1.58 -2.38 28.07
CA MET A 265 1.30 -3.21 26.91
C MET A 265 2.38 -3.08 25.84
N LEU A 266 2.71 -1.84 25.43
CA LEU A 266 3.68 -1.60 24.37
C LEU A 266 5.10 -2.01 24.78
N SER A 267 5.49 -1.79 26.04
CA SER A 267 6.82 -2.18 26.53
C SER A 267 7.03 -3.69 26.51
N ALA A 268 6.00 -4.46 26.87
CA ALA A 268 6.02 -5.91 26.84
C ALA A 268 5.97 -6.47 25.42
N LEU A 269 5.11 -5.92 24.55
CA LEU A 269 4.97 -6.39 23.18
C LEU A 269 6.14 -5.97 22.28
N PHE A 270 6.75 -4.82 22.52
CA PHE A 270 7.78 -4.22 21.66
C PHE A 270 8.98 -3.70 22.45
N PRO A 271 9.82 -4.57 23.03
CA PRO A 271 10.91 -4.17 23.92
C PRO A 271 11.95 -3.24 23.29
N ASN A 272 12.10 -3.28 21.96
CA ASN A 272 13.07 -2.50 21.20
C ASN A 272 12.44 -1.31 20.45
N LEU A 273 11.25 -0.88 20.86
CA LEU A 273 10.54 0.23 20.23
C LEU A 273 11.27 1.56 20.47
N GLY A 274 11.76 2.19 19.40
CA GLY A 274 12.54 3.43 19.50
C GLY A 274 11.74 4.70 19.21
N LEU A 275 10.60 4.59 18.52
CA LEU A 275 9.76 5.73 18.16
C LEU A 275 8.28 5.36 18.21
N ILE A 276 7.52 6.14 18.99
CA ILE A 276 6.06 6.11 19.04
C ILE A 276 5.55 7.45 18.51
N ILE A 277 4.62 7.40 17.56
CA ILE A 277 3.89 8.57 17.09
C ILE A 277 2.42 8.38 17.41
N TRP A 278 1.88 9.30 18.21
CA TRP A 278 0.47 9.41 18.52
C TRP A 278 0.01 10.82 18.12
N ILE A 279 -1.14 10.88 17.44
CA ILE A 279 -1.76 12.13 16.99
C ILE A 279 -2.94 12.35 17.92
N ARG A 280 -2.99 13.51 18.59
CA ARG A 280 -4.15 13.85 19.42
C ARG A 280 -5.40 13.85 18.53
N PRO A 281 -6.47 13.13 18.92
CA PRO A 281 -7.74 13.13 18.20
C PRO A 281 -8.38 14.52 18.18
#